data_AF-A0A1J7J5S2-F1
#
_entry.id   AF-A0A1J7J5S2-F1
#
_cell.length_a   1.000
_cell.length_b   1.000
_cell.length_c   1.000
_cell.angle_alpha   90.00
_cell.angle_beta   90.00
_cell.angle_gamma   90.00
#
_symmetry.space_group_name_H-M   'P 1'
#
loop_
_entity.id
_entity.type
_entity.pdbx_description
1 polymer ?
#
loop_
_entity_poly.entity_id
_entity_poly.type
_entity_poly.pdbx_seq_one_letter_code
_entity_poly.pdbx_strand_id
1 'polypeptide(L)'
;MRSNTGIVAAALGLASIFASVSAQDLYPEPITIGQLAYPHGHQILAWTPTKTSMIDACTNQSSRTVLQVYETIPPTVPLCGTPFALDGYSDLELLCADGTSVEASQVTAIATNGTQTHNCTSLPLTVYGTHCHGEYSPDSIWQLFACQ
;
A
#
# COMPACT_ATOMS: atom_id res chain seq x y z
N MET A 1 55.39 57.91 -3.92
CA MET A 1 55.46 56.60 -3.20
C MET A 1 54.25 55.78 -3.62
N ARG A 2 54.41 54.45 -3.59
CA ARG A 2 53.71 53.40 -4.34
C ARG A 2 52.17 53.48 -4.44
N SER A 3 51.71 53.16 -5.65
CA SER A 3 50.41 52.61 -6.03
C SER A 3 50.09 51.32 -5.25
N ASN A 4 48.81 51.05 -5.00
CA ASN A 4 48.26 49.70 -4.95
C ASN A 4 46.72 49.72 -5.10
N THR A 5 46.28 49.69 -6.36
CA THR A 5 45.00 49.09 -6.76
C THR A 5 45.05 47.58 -6.54
N GLY A 6 44.10 47.03 -5.80
CA GLY A 6 43.88 45.60 -5.68
C GLY A 6 42.42 45.26 -6.01
N ILE A 7 42.16 45.01 -7.29
CA ILE A 7 40.94 44.35 -7.77
C ILE A 7 41.17 42.86 -7.58
N VAL A 8 40.32 42.17 -6.83
CA VAL A 8 40.24 40.70 -6.87
C VAL A 8 38.94 40.34 -7.55
N ALA A 9 39.06 39.80 -8.76
CA ALA A 9 37.97 39.26 -9.55
C ALA A 9 37.86 37.74 -9.34
N ALA A 10 36.60 37.28 -9.37
CA ALA A 10 36.11 35.99 -9.86
C ALA A 10 36.50 34.69 -9.13
N ALA A 11 35.48 33.94 -8.72
CA ALA A 11 35.20 32.64 -9.33
C ALA A 11 33.74 32.23 -9.05
N LEU A 12 32.98 32.06 -10.13
CA LEU A 12 31.68 31.40 -10.15
C LEU A 12 31.82 29.97 -9.64
N GLY A 13 30.96 29.58 -8.71
CA GLY A 13 30.91 28.22 -8.18
C GLY A 13 29.52 27.89 -7.66
N LEU A 14 28.48 28.07 -8.49
CA LEU A 14 27.25 27.32 -8.27
C LEU A 14 27.53 25.88 -8.67
N ALA A 15 27.96 25.08 -7.69
CA ALA A 15 27.89 23.64 -7.79
C ALA A 15 26.41 23.28 -7.92
N SER A 16 25.96 23.00 -9.15
CA SER A 16 24.70 22.32 -9.39
C SER A 16 24.77 20.97 -8.68
N ILE A 17 24.14 20.90 -7.52
CA ILE A 17 23.89 19.65 -6.83
C ILE A 17 22.93 18.89 -7.74
N PHE A 18 23.47 17.96 -8.52
CA PHE A 18 22.67 16.91 -9.12
C PHE A 18 22.11 16.10 -7.96
N ALA A 19 20.90 16.45 -7.52
CA ALA A 19 20.07 15.54 -6.76
C ALA A 19 19.77 14.36 -7.69
N SER A 20 20.61 13.34 -7.61
CA SER A 20 20.27 12.00 -8.05
C SER A 20 19.10 11.53 -7.18
N VAL A 21 17.89 11.93 -7.57
CA VAL A 21 16.69 11.16 -7.24
C VAL A 21 16.93 9.81 -7.88
N SER A 22 17.39 8.85 -7.08
CA SER A 22 17.13 7.45 -7.38
C SER A 22 15.63 7.38 -7.56
N ALA A 23 15.18 7.14 -8.80
CA ALA A 23 13.82 6.74 -9.04
C ALA A 23 13.63 5.45 -8.22
N GLN A 24 13.07 5.60 -7.02
CA GLN A 24 12.54 4.47 -6.30
C GLN A 24 11.39 4.00 -7.17
N ASP A 25 11.38 2.72 -7.52
CA ASP A 25 10.30 2.13 -8.31
C ASP A 25 9.01 2.22 -7.47
N LEU A 26 8.28 3.32 -7.67
CA LEU A 26 6.97 3.53 -7.08
C LEU A 26 6.06 2.48 -7.69
N TYR A 27 5.24 1.86 -6.85
CA TYR A 27 4.24 0.92 -7.33
C TYR A 27 3.30 1.65 -8.32
N PRO A 28 3.23 1.22 -9.60
CA PRO A 28 2.56 2.03 -10.62
C PRO A 28 1.09 1.66 -10.83
N GLU A 29 0.65 0.53 -10.27
CA GLU A 29 -0.69 -0.03 -10.49
C GLU A 29 -1.63 0.32 -9.33
N PRO A 30 -2.95 0.42 -9.57
CA PRO A 30 -3.90 0.56 -8.48
C PRO A 30 -3.84 -0.66 -7.55
N ILE A 31 -4.13 -0.44 -6.26
CA ILE A 31 -4.19 -1.50 -5.25
C ILE A 31 -5.61 -1.61 -4.72
N THR A 32 -6.11 -2.82 -4.63
CA THR A 32 -7.37 -3.12 -3.95
C THR A 32 -7.09 -3.76 -2.61
N ILE A 33 -7.75 -3.28 -1.55
CA ILE A 33 -7.76 -3.91 -0.24
C ILE A 33 -9.12 -4.55 -0.01
N GLY A 34 -9.13 -5.81 0.41
CA GLY A 34 -10.36 -6.54 0.67
C GLY A 34 -10.30 -7.39 1.93
N GLN A 35 -11.45 -7.94 2.30
CA GLN A 35 -11.63 -8.86 3.41
C GLN A 35 -12.11 -10.19 2.89
N LEU A 36 -11.39 -11.27 3.16
CA LEU A 36 -11.84 -12.64 2.96
C LEU A 36 -12.35 -13.18 4.29
N ALA A 37 -13.66 -13.37 4.44
CA ALA A 37 -14.23 -14.00 5.63
C ALA A 37 -14.49 -15.49 5.39
N TYR A 38 -14.43 -16.26 6.48
CA TYR A 38 -14.69 -17.69 6.56
C TYR A 38 -15.25 -18.01 7.96
N PRO A 39 -15.78 -19.21 8.23
CA PRO A 39 -16.58 -19.50 9.45
C PRO A 39 -15.97 -19.11 10.80
N HIS A 40 -14.64 -19.03 10.90
CA HIS A 40 -13.93 -18.80 12.17
C HIS A 40 -12.99 -17.59 12.14
N GLY A 41 -13.10 -16.71 11.16
CA GLY A 41 -12.23 -15.55 11.07
C GLY A 41 -12.31 -14.83 9.73
N HIS A 42 -11.36 -13.92 9.54
CA HIS A 42 -11.18 -13.25 8.26
C HIS A 42 -9.71 -12.87 8.04
N GLN A 43 -9.37 -12.60 6.79
CA GLN A 43 -8.09 -12.04 6.38
C GLN A 43 -8.32 -10.70 5.69
N ILE A 44 -7.42 -9.76 5.94
CA ILE A 44 -7.29 -8.54 5.13
C ILE A 44 -6.23 -8.80 4.06
N LEU A 45 -6.58 -8.49 2.82
CA LEU A 45 -5.82 -8.86 1.63
C LEU A 45 -5.54 -7.62 0.77
N ALA A 46 -4.44 -7.65 0.02
CA ALA A 46 -4.17 -6.73 -1.08
C ALA A 46 -4.05 -7.51 -2.40
N TRP A 47 -4.54 -6.94 -3.51
CA TRP A 47 -4.29 -7.43 -4.86
C TRP A 47 -4.37 -6.30 -5.90
N THR A 48 -3.89 -6.60 -7.10
CA THR A 48 -3.85 -5.67 -8.22
C THR A 48 -5.07 -5.92 -9.12
N PRO A 49 -6.10 -5.06 -9.12
CA PRO A 49 -7.36 -5.33 -9.83
C PRO A 49 -7.19 -5.34 -11.36
N THR A 50 -6.09 -4.80 -11.90
CA THR A 50 -5.76 -4.88 -13.33
C THR A 50 -5.26 -6.26 -13.76
N LYS A 51 -4.80 -7.09 -12.82
CA LYS A 51 -4.22 -8.42 -13.07
C LYS A 51 -4.99 -9.56 -12.41
N THR A 52 -5.69 -9.27 -11.32
CA THR A 52 -6.34 -10.26 -10.47
C THR A 52 -7.80 -9.88 -10.27
N SER A 53 -8.71 -10.74 -10.70
CA SER A 53 -10.14 -10.57 -10.46
C SER A 53 -10.47 -10.83 -8.98
N MET A 54 -11.64 -10.37 -8.51
CA MET A 54 -12.06 -10.61 -7.14
C MET A 54 -12.24 -12.11 -6.81
N ILE A 55 -12.68 -12.93 -7.78
CA ILE A 55 -12.80 -14.39 -7.59
C ILE A 55 -11.43 -15.07 -7.53
N ASP A 56 -10.46 -14.62 -8.34
CA ASP A 56 -9.08 -15.12 -8.27
C ASP A 56 -8.43 -14.72 -6.95
N ALA A 57 -8.61 -13.46 -6.54
CA ALA A 57 -8.20 -12.99 -5.22
C ALA A 57 -8.91 -13.73 -4.08
N CYS A 58 -10.03 -14.41 -4.31
CA CYS A 58 -10.73 -15.27 -3.34
C CYS A 58 -10.13 -16.68 -3.26
N THR A 59 -9.77 -17.26 -4.41
CA THR A 59 -9.46 -18.69 -4.55
C THR A 59 -7.97 -19.00 -4.69
N ASN A 60 -7.18 -18.07 -5.23
CA ASN A 60 -5.78 -18.27 -5.55
C ASN A 60 -4.90 -17.42 -4.63
N GLN A 61 -4.31 -18.04 -3.62
CA GLN A 61 -3.44 -17.36 -2.64
C GLN A 61 -2.24 -16.66 -3.28
N SER A 62 -1.73 -17.16 -4.41
CA SER A 62 -0.59 -16.54 -5.10
C SER A 62 -0.94 -15.27 -5.86
N SER A 63 -2.22 -14.94 -5.99
CA SER A 63 -2.71 -13.73 -6.68
C SER A 63 -2.95 -12.54 -5.75
N ARG A 64 -2.68 -12.72 -4.45
CA ARG A 64 -2.96 -11.73 -3.41
C ARG A 64 -1.86 -11.76 -2.36
N THR A 65 -1.81 -10.70 -1.56
CA THR A 65 -0.97 -10.64 -0.36
C THR A 65 -1.87 -10.57 0.86
N VAL A 66 -1.62 -11.43 1.85
CA VAL A 66 -2.29 -11.36 3.14
C VAL A 66 -1.60 -10.30 3.98
N LEU A 67 -2.34 -9.26 4.36
CA LEU A 67 -1.85 -8.15 5.17
C LEU A 67 -2.04 -8.43 6.66
N GLN A 68 -3.16 -9.07 6.99
CA GLN A 68 -3.53 -9.37 8.36
C GLN A 68 -4.42 -10.60 8.39
N VAL A 69 -4.26 -11.42 9.42
CA VAL A 69 -5.16 -12.52 9.74
C VAL A 69 -5.82 -12.19 11.07
N TYR A 70 -7.15 -12.19 11.10
CA TYR A 70 -7.93 -12.08 12.31
C TYR A 70 -8.48 -13.47 12.66
N GLU A 71 -7.78 -14.14 13.56
CA GLU A 71 -8.24 -15.37 14.20
C GLU A 71 -8.56 -15.09 15.67
N THR A 72 -9.30 -15.99 16.31
CA THR A 72 -9.81 -15.87 17.69
C THR A 72 -8.73 -15.78 18.79
N ILE A 73 -7.44 -15.75 18.44
CA ILE A 73 -6.30 -15.76 19.39
C ILE A 73 -5.31 -14.61 19.04
N PRO A 74 -5.02 -13.68 19.97
CA PRO A 74 -4.13 -12.53 19.74
C PRO A 74 -2.63 -12.91 19.73
N PRO A 75 -1.74 -12.09 19.13
CA PRO A 75 -1.95 -10.70 18.70
C PRO A 75 -2.20 -10.52 17.19
N THR A 76 -3.13 -9.64 16.87
CA THR A 76 -3.35 -9.14 15.50
C THR A 76 -2.21 -8.19 15.13
N VAL A 77 -1.46 -8.49 14.07
CA VAL A 77 -0.40 -7.60 13.55
C VAL A 77 -1.02 -6.25 13.16
N PRO A 78 -0.42 -5.10 13.51
CA PRO A 78 -0.91 -3.79 13.06
C PRO A 78 -1.00 -3.75 11.54
N LEU A 79 -2.12 -3.28 11.02
CA LEU A 79 -2.34 -3.24 9.58
C LEU A 79 -1.55 -2.09 8.94
N CYS A 80 -1.51 -0.96 9.63
CA CYS A 80 -0.77 0.24 9.24
C CYS A 80 0.67 0.18 9.74
N GLY A 81 1.63 0.79 9.05
CA GLY A 81 3.03 0.75 9.49
C GLY A 81 3.77 -0.55 9.16
N THR A 82 3.05 -1.60 8.76
CA THR A 82 3.63 -2.91 8.46
C THR A 82 3.92 -3.02 6.96
N PRO A 83 5.19 -3.24 6.56
CA PRO A 83 5.53 -3.40 5.16
C PRO A 83 4.99 -4.72 4.59
N PHE A 84 4.52 -4.68 3.35
CA PHE A 84 4.10 -5.86 2.59
C PHE A 84 4.67 -5.82 1.17
N ALA A 85 4.57 -6.96 0.48
CA ALA A 85 5.00 -7.09 -0.92
C ALA A 85 3.79 -7.39 -1.81
N LEU A 86 3.79 -6.88 -3.04
CA LEU A 86 2.75 -7.15 -4.04
C LEU A 86 3.36 -7.10 -5.45
N ASP A 87 3.06 -8.07 -6.31
CA ASP A 87 3.54 -8.14 -7.70
C ASP A 87 5.06 -7.96 -7.88
N GLY A 88 5.85 -8.45 -6.92
CA GLY A 88 7.31 -8.32 -6.96
C GLY A 88 7.86 -6.97 -6.47
N TYR A 89 7.00 -6.04 -6.06
CA TYR A 89 7.40 -4.84 -5.33
C TYR A 89 7.39 -5.12 -3.83
N SER A 90 8.39 -4.61 -3.10
CA SER A 90 8.51 -4.70 -1.65
C SER A 90 8.25 -3.34 -1.00
N ASP A 91 8.21 -3.33 0.34
CA ASP A 91 8.20 -2.10 1.15
C ASP A 91 7.00 -1.17 0.86
N LEU A 92 5.87 -1.79 0.50
CA LEU A 92 4.57 -1.13 0.46
C LEU A 92 4.00 -1.06 1.86
N GLU A 93 3.37 0.04 2.22
CA GLU A 93 2.82 0.26 3.56
C GLU A 93 1.43 0.88 3.45
N LEU A 94 0.50 0.43 4.30
CA LEU A 94 -0.79 1.09 4.49
C LEU A 94 -0.61 2.29 5.43
N LEU A 95 -1.01 3.46 4.94
CA LEU A 95 -1.13 4.66 5.75
C LEU A 95 -2.56 4.76 6.28
N CYS A 96 -2.69 5.09 7.56
CA CYS A 96 -3.97 5.18 8.25
C CYS A 96 -4.13 6.54 8.93
N ALA A 97 -5.39 6.92 9.19
CA ALA A 97 -5.74 8.15 9.87
C ALA A 97 -5.07 8.25 11.26
N ASP A 98 -4.94 7.13 11.96
CA ASP A 98 -4.09 6.93 13.13
C ASP A 98 -2.96 5.93 12.80
N GLY A 99 -1.71 6.32 13.05
CA GLY A 99 -0.52 5.53 12.66
C GLY A 99 -0.32 4.20 13.40
N THR A 100 -1.34 3.70 14.10
CA THR A 100 -1.28 2.50 14.95
C THR A 100 -2.47 1.55 14.76
N SER A 101 -3.36 1.84 13.81
CA SER A 101 -4.65 1.14 13.74
C SER A 101 -4.51 -0.35 13.37
N VAL A 102 -5.29 -1.17 14.06
CA VAL A 102 -5.48 -2.60 13.74
C VAL A 102 -6.65 -2.78 12.76
N GLU A 103 -7.47 -1.75 12.57
CA GLU A 103 -8.70 -1.82 11.80
C GLU A 103 -8.52 -1.34 10.36
N ALA A 104 -9.01 -2.14 9.40
CA ALA A 104 -9.01 -1.72 8.00
C ALA A 104 -9.76 -0.41 7.75
N SER A 105 -10.74 -0.06 8.59
CA SER A 105 -11.57 1.15 8.48
C SER A 105 -10.80 2.47 8.43
N GLN A 106 -9.56 2.48 8.93
CA GLN A 106 -8.74 3.69 9.05
C GLN A 106 -7.77 3.90 7.87
N VAL A 107 -7.71 2.99 6.89
CA VAL A 107 -6.79 3.11 5.74
C VAL A 107 -7.13 4.34 4.89
N THR A 108 -6.15 5.20 4.69
CA THR A 108 -6.28 6.45 3.90
C THR A 108 -5.43 6.45 2.65
N ALA A 109 -4.30 5.74 2.63
CA ALA A 109 -3.34 5.77 1.53
C ALA A 109 -2.39 4.57 1.52
N ILE A 110 -1.59 4.47 0.45
CA ILE A 110 -0.44 3.56 0.35
C ILE A 110 0.84 4.41 0.28
N ALA A 111 1.88 3.98 0.98
CA ALA A 111 3.24 4.45 0.77
C ALA A 111 4.12 3.36 0.18
N THR A 112 5.13 3.78 -0.57
CA THR A 112 6.25 2.95 -1.02
C THR A 112 7.52 3.60 -0.52
N ASN A 113 8.29 2.90 0.33
CA ASN A 113 9.50 3.44 0.95
C ASN A 113 9.27 4.80 1.67
N GLY A 114 8.14 4.93 2.37
CA GLY A 114 7.76 6.16 3.09
C GLY A 114 7.25 7.31 2.22
N THR A 115 7.23 7.15 0.89
CA THR A 115 6.61 8.12 -0.01
C THR A 115 5.19 7.68 -0.34
N GLN A 116 4.21 8.53 -0.06
CA GLN A 116 2.81 8.24 -0.43
C GLN A 116 2.68 8.10 -1.96
N THR A 117 2.10 6.98 -2.42
CA THR A 117 1.91 6.67 -3.84
C THR A 117 0.45 6.65 -4.27
N HIS A 118 -0.47 6.26 -3.38
CA HIS A 118 -1.90 6.15 -3.70
C HIS A 118 -2.77 6.74 -2.60
N ASN A 119 -3.91 7.30 -2.96
CA ASN A 119 -5.01 7.62 -2.05
C ASN A 119 -6.04 6.48 -2.06
N CYS A 120 -6.47 6.06 -0.88
CA CYS A 120 -7.46 5.01 -0.74
C CYS A 120 -8.85 5.59 -0.49
N THR A 121 -9.83 5.11 -1.24
CA THR A 121 -11.25 5.41 -1.03
C THR A 121 -11.93 4.21 -0.41
N SER A 122 -12.62 4.41 0.72
CA SER A 122 -13.44 3.38 1.36
C SER A 122 -14.68 3.09 0.52
N LEU A 123 -15.02 1.81 0.38
CA LEU A 123 -16.20 1.36 -0.33
C LEU A 123 -17.25 0.83 0.67
N PRO A 124 -18.54 1.11 0.46
CA PRO A 124 -19.60 0.59 1.33
C PRO A 124 -19.70 -0.93 1.24
N LEU A 125 -19.78 -1.59 2.39
CA LEU A 125 -19.83 -3.06 2.53
C LEU A 125 -21.13 -3.72 2.02
N THR A 126 -22.01 -2.99 1.32
CA THR A 126 -23.44 -3.34 1.20
C THR A 126 -23.84 -4.03 -0.10
N VAL A 127 -22.96 -4.77 -0.76
CA VAL A 127 -23.35 -5.60 -1.92
C VAL A 127 -22.67 -6.96 -1.78
N TYR A 128 -23.47 -8.03 -1.77
CA TYR A 128 -23.12 -9.43 -1.56
C TYR A 128 -21.67 -9.76 -1.98
N GLY A 129 -20.87 -10.22 -1.01
CA GLY A 129 -19.49 -10.62 -1.25
C GLY A 129 -19.41 -11.73 -2.28
N THR A 130 -18.28 -11.82 -2.97
CA THR A 130 -18.07 -12.90 -3.93
C THR A 130 -17.70 -14.17 -3.18
N HIS A 131 -18.52 -15.21 -3.30
CA HIS A 131 -18.21 -16.51 -2.71
C HIS A 131 -17.07 -17.18 -3.47
N CYS A 132 -16.07 -17.70 -2.75
CA CYS A 132 -14.85 -18.22 -3.39
C CYS A 132 -15.12 -19.49 -4.19
N HIS A 133 -15.95 -20.41 -3.69
CA HIS A 133 -16.20 -21.71 -4.34
C HIS A 133 -17.66 -21.92 -4.76
N GLY A 134 -18.36 -20.83 -5.08
CA GLY A 134 -19.75 -20.83 -5.56
C GLY A 134 -20.77 -20.38 -4.51
N GLU A 135 -22.04 -20.30 -4.90
CA GLU A 135 -23.12 -19.65 -4.13
C GLU A 135 -23.31 -20.13 -2.68
N TYR A 136 -22.93 -21.37 -2.38
CA TYR A 136 -23.07 -21.97 -1.04
C TYR A 136 -21.77 -21.98 -0.23
N SER A 137 -20.72 -21.36 -0.74
CA SER A 137 -19.42 -21.36 -0.07
C SER A 137 -19.46 -20.50 1.19
N PRO A 138 -18.99 -21.02 2.34
CA PRO A 138 -18.97 -20.26 3.58
C PRO A 138 -17.91 -19.15 3.58
N ASP A 139 -16.97 -19.19 2.62
CA ASP A 139 -15.95 -18.20 2.41
C ASP A 139 -16.32 -17.23 1.29
N SER A 140 -16.13 -15.96 1.57
CA SER A 140 -16.49 -14.86 0.66
C SER A 140 -15.55 -13.68 0.84
N ILE A 141 -15.34 -12.96 -0.25
CA ILE A 141 -14.50 -11.77 -0.29
C ILE A 141 -15.33 -10.52 -0.53
N TRP A 142 -14.96 -9.44 0.15
CA TRP A 142 -15.49 -8.09 -0.08
C TRP A 142 -14.35 -7.14 -0.36
N GLN A 143 -14.59 -6.17 -1.23
CA GLN A 143 -13.69 -5.05 -1.41
C GLN A 143 -13.96 -4.00 -0.33
N LEU A 144 -12.91 -3.59 0.38
CA LEU A 144 -12.97 -2.57 1.42
C LEU A 144 -12.53 -1.20 0.88
N PHE A 145 -11.45 -1.19 0.08
CA PHE A 145 -10.85 0.03 -0.46
C PHE A 145 -10.44 -0.12 -1.92
N ALA A 146 -10.46 0.99 -2.64
CA ALA A 146 -9.77 1.16 -3.91
C ALA A 146 -8.70 2.25 -3.75
N CYS A 147 -7.44 1.93 -4.01
CA CYS A 147 -6.31 2.85 -3.90
C CYS A 147 -5.75 3.20 -5.28
N GLN A 148 -5.68 4.50 -5.58
CA GLN A 148 -5.26 5.07 -6.88
C GLN A 148 -4.32 6.26 -6.71
#